data_AF-A0AAD6HG44-F1
#
_entry.id   AF-A0AAD6HG44-F1
#
_cell.length_a   1.000
_cell.length_b   1.000
_cell.length_c   1.000
_cell.angle_alpha   90.00
_cell.angle_beta   90.00
_cell.angle_gamma   90.00
#
_symmetry.space_group_name_H-M   'P 1'
#
loop_
_entity.id
_entity.type
_entity.pdbx_description
1 polymer ?
#
loop_
_entity_poly.entity_id
_entity_poly.type
_entity_poly.pdbx_seq_one_letter_code
_entity_poly.pdbx_strand_id
1 'polypeptide(L)'
;MFILPFLLAAGSLPLISGAPIASHHHKSVHANHAKSIPSISKRSTDAYQAVFGGFGTITNGWPSIDEWPTSFEDLFESNKAVMSDSCSQWDVANNSDDEIADIKKAIEAVAESSGVDSRFILAIVMQESNGCVRVQTTDNGVTNPGLMQSHDGTGSCNTDGDVQDPCPYSEIHQMIVDGVEGTSSGDGLKALITQEGGSTTALSHYKAARCYNSGSVASDGNLGQGDATHCYVSDITNRILGWSSGTSDCDEDTIGDLTSSDWTASSSSGSGSSSSAVPSATTTSTSSVVPEPTVVTSAAPEPTTTTTSIPVPAVPTSTAEPSPAQPTTTAQPVAPTPAATTTTPSATEPSASASASASAFPIYPYATSSCTAYASIVEGDYCDLIESEYGITASQLLGWNSGLDEKCTNLWKGYRYCVAA
;
A
#
# COMPACT_ATOMS: atom_id res chain seq x y z
N MET A 1 48.90 6.87 -21.05
CA MET A 1 50.10 7.61 -21.48
C MET A 1 49.68 8.52 -22.62
N PHE A 2 49.80 9.85 -22.44
CA PHE A 2 49.33 10.93 -23.35
C PHE A 2 47.80 10.97 -23.64
N ILE A 3 47.22 12.05 -24.19
CA ILE A 3 47.10 13.48 -23.75
C ILE A 3 46.46 14.30 -24.90
N LEU A 4 45.26 14.87 -24.64
CA LEU A 4 44.68 16.12 -25.22
C LEU A 4 44.56 16.28 -26.77
N PRO A 5 43.98 17.38 -27.33
CA PRO A 5 43.39 18.58 -26.69
C PRO A 5 41.94 18.98 -27.08
N PHE A 6 41.46 19.95 -26.30
CA PHE A 6 40.38 20.92 -26.54
C PHE A 6 40.20 21.48 -27.97
N LEU A 7 39.00 22.01 -28.23
CA LEU A 7 38.84 23.29 -28.92
C LEU A 7 37.73 24.15 -28.28
N LEU A 8 38.01 25.43 -28.08
CA LEU A 8 37.12 26.46 -27.53
C LEU A 8 36.76 27.45 -28.65
N ALA A 9 35.52 27.97 -28.65
CA ALA A 9 35.15 29.16 -29.41
C ALA A 9 34.08 29.95 -28.65
N ALA A 10 34.19 31.27 -28.65
CA ALA A 10 33.27 32.17 -27.97
C ALA A 10 33.12 33.49 -28.75
N GLY A 11 31.97 34.14 -28.55
CA GLY A 11 31.69 35.50 -28.98
C GLY A 11 30.18 35.72 -29.10
N SER A 12 29.63 36.93 -29.00
CA SER A 12 30.08 38.21 -28.42
C SER A 12 28.95 39.21 -28.75
N LEU A 13 28.66 40.16 -27.86
CA LEU A 13 27.52 41.08 -27.97
C LEU A 13 27.69 42.11 -29.11
N PRO A 14 26.61 42.84 -29.46
CA PRO A 14 26.55 44.21 -28.94
C PRO A 14 25.19 44.64 -28.37
N LEU A 15 25.20 45.67 -27.52
CA LEU A 15 24.01 46.39 -27.02
C LEU A 15 23.62 47.58 -27.91
N ILE A 16 22.34 47.97 -27.87
CA ILE A 16 21.85 49.33 -28.15
C ILE A 16 20.88 49.73 -27.01
N SER A 17 20.73 51.04 -26.74
CA SER A 17 20.09 51.60 -25.54
C SER A 17 18.90 52.53 -25.86
N GLY A 18 17.96 52.71 -24.92
CA GLY A 18 16.93 53.77 -24.98
C GLY A 18 15.60 53.44 -24.25
N ALA A 19 15.32 54.14 -23.15
CA ALA A 19 14.06 54.08 -22.36
C ALA A 19 13.17 55.33 -22.65
N PRO A 20 12.07 55.68 -21.92
CA PRO A 20 11.35 55.01 -20.81
C PRO A 20 9.78 55.13 -20.83
N ILE A 21 9.09 54.64 -19.76
CA ILE A 21 7.67 54.90 -19.37
C ILE A 21 6.62 54.19 -20.30
N ALA A 22 5.50 53.58 -19.85
CA ALA A 22 4.69 53.75 -18.63
C ALA A 22 4.28 52.45 -17.90
N SER A 23 3.66 52.60 -16.73
CA SER A 23 3.15 51.51 -15.88
C SER A 23 1.75 51.04 -16.30
N HIS A 24 1.52 49.72 -16.31
CA HIS A 24 0.21 49.13 -16.04
C HIS A 24 0.37 47.79 -15.31
N HIS A 25 -0.36 47.62 -14.19
CA HIS A 25 -0.41 46.35 -13.45
C HIS A 25 -1.28 45.32 -14.18
N HIS A 26 -0.69 44.20 -14.60
CA HIS A 26 -1.41 42.93 -14.72
C HIS A 26 -0.51 41.78 -14.27
N LYS A 27 -0.79 41.21 -13.09
CA LYS A 27 -0.18 39.94 -12.65
C LYS A 27 -0.82 38.78 -13.42
N SER A 28 -0.29 38.44 -14.59
CA SER A 28 -0.61 37.16 -15.26
C SER A 28 0.35 36.08 -14.78
N VAL A 29 0.12 35.58 -13.56
CA VAL A 29 0.80 34.37 -13.09
C VAL A 29 0.29 33.21 -13.94
N HIS A 30 1.16 32.61 -14.74
CA HIS A 30 0.88 31.36 -15.42
C HIS A 30 0.93 30.22 -14.38
N ALA A 31 -0.15 30.09 -13.61
CA ALA A 31 -0.41 28.91 -12.81
C ALA A 31 -0.78 27.79 -13.79
N ASN A 32 0.08 26.77 -13.87
CA ASN A 32 -0.17 25.60 -14.72
C ASN A 32 -1.51 24.96 -14.34
N HIS A 33 -2.31 24.61 -15.34
CA HIS A 33 -3.51 23.78 -15.13
C HIS A 33 -3.09 22.35 -14.78
N ALA A 34 -2.69 22.14 -13.53
CA ALA A 34 -2.73 20.82 -12.91
C ALA A 34 -4.20 20.38 -12.90
N LYS A 35 -4.55 19.49 -13.83
CA LYS A 35 -5.91 18.99 -14.02
C LYS A 35 -6.28 18.10 -12.84
N SER A 36 -6.77 18.70 -11.75
CA SER A 36 -7.09 18.01 -10.50
C SER A 36 -8.07 16.88 -10.76
N ILE A 37 -7.56 15.64 -10.64
CA ILE A 37 -8.32 14.40 -10.69
C ILE A 37 -9.39 14.45 -9.58
N PRO A 38 -10.62 13.93 -9.77
CA PRO A 38 -11.66 13.93 -8.73
C PRO A 38 -11.16 13.27 -7.42
N SER A 39 -11.69 13.71 -6.28
CA SER A 39 -11.32 13.11 -4.99
C SER A 39 -11.84 11.67 -4.90
N ILE A 40 -11.08 10.80 -4.24
CA ILE A 40 -11.38 9.37 -4.10
C ILE A 40 -12.44 9.06 -3.04
N SER A 41 -12.93 10.07 -2.28
CA SER A 41 -14.04 10.00 -1.30
C SER A 41 -15.43 9.75 -1.93
N LYS A 42 -15.47 8.85 -2.91
CA LYS A 42 -16.66 8.22 -3.52
C LYS A 42 -16.42 6.75 -3.91
N ARG A 43 -15.22 6.21 -3.65
CA ARG A 43 -15.01 4.77 -3.42
C ARG A 43 -15.31 4.52 -1.94
N SER A 44 -16.06 3.47 -1.63
CA SER A 44 -16.15 2.97 -0.25
C SER A 44 -14.80 2.34 0.11
N THR A 45 -14.24 2.65 1.26
CA THR A 45 -12.92 2.15 1.74
C THR A 45 -12.86 0.66 2.07
N ASP A 46 -13.88 -0.08 1.65
CA ASP A 46 -14.13 -1.50 1.91
C ASP A 46 -14.65 -2.22 0.64
N ALA A 47 -14.75 -1.51 -0.49
CA ALA A 47 -15.26 -2.09 -1.73
C ALA A 47 -14.14 -2.72 -2.55
N TYR A 48 -14.26 -4.01 -2.83
CA TYR A 48 -13.50 -4.63 -3.92
C TYR A 48 -13.90 -3.93 -5.24
N GLN A 49 -12.92 -3.39 -5.96
CA GLN A 49 -13.14 -2.43 -7.04
C GLN A 49 -13.26 -3.07 -8.42
N ALA A 50 -12.54 -4.17 -8.67
CA ALA A 50 -12.66 -5.04 -9.84
C ALA A 50 -11.81 -6.30 -9.64
N VAL A 51 -12.17 -7.40 -10.30
CA VAL A 51 -11.26 -8.54 -10.49
C VAL A 51 -10.27 -8.20 -11.60
N PHE A 52 -8.99 -8.08 -11.26
CA PHE A 52 -7.92 -7.68 -12.18
C PHE A 52 -7.23 -8.88 -12.83
N GLY A 53 -7.64 -9.21 -14.06
CA GLY A 53 -7.15 -10.34 -14.83
C GLY A 53 -6.15 -9.97 -15.93
N GLY A 54 -5.28 -10.92 -16.28
CA GLY A 54 -4.33 -10.76 -17.37
C GLY A 54 -3.05 -9.98 -17.00
N PHE A 55 -2.61 -9.13 -17.91
CA PHE A 55 -1.18 -8.77 -18.05
C PHE A 55 -0.74 -7.48 -17.32
N GLY A 56 -1.51 -6.96 -16.36
CA GLY A 56 -1.14 -5.76 -15.60
C GLY A 56 -1.21 -4.42 -16.35
N THR A 57 -1.68 -4.39 -17.60
CA THR A 57 -1.60 -3.17 -18.44
C THR A 57 -2.90 -2.38 -18.48
N ILE A 58 -2.78 -1.06 -18.70
CA ILE A 58 -3.93 -0.15 -18.91
C ILE A 58 -4.82 -0.64 -20.07
N THR A 59 -4.21 -1.20 -21.13
CA THR A 59 -4.94 -1.81 -22.26
C THR A 59 -5.67 -3.11 -21.93
N ASN A 60 -5.39 -3.72 -20.77
CA ASN A 60 -6.14 -4.85 -20.20
C ASN A 60 -7.08 -4.41 -19.07
N GLY A 61 -7.34 -3.11 -18.91
CA GLY A 61 -8.22 -2.58 -17.87
C GLY A 61 -7.60 -2.49 -16.48
N TRP A 62 -6.29 -2.28 -16.36
CA TRP A 62 -5.62 -2.08 -15.06
C TRP A 62 -5.35 -0.60 -14.77
N PRO A 63 -5.45 -0.14 -13.51
CA PRO A 63 -5.09 1.23 -13.12
C PRO A 63 -3.62 1.56 -13.44
N SER A 64 -3.39 2.80 -13.88
CA SER A 64 -2.07 3.42 -13.87
C SER A 64 -1.69 3.92 -12.47
N ILE A 65 -0.41 4.25 -12.26
CA ILE A 65 0.10 4.73 -10.97
C ILE A 65 -0.46 6.12 -10.57
N ASP A 66 -0.93 6.88 -11.55
CA ASP A 66 -1.64 8.17 -11.39
C ASP A 66 -3.09 7.99 -10.91
N GLU A 67 -3.63 6.76 -10.95
CA GLU A 67 -5.00 6.42 -10.57
C GLU A 67 -5.09 5.69 -9.21
N TRP A 68 -3.93 5.42 -8.60
CA TRP A 68 -3.79 5.04 -7.20
C TRP A 68 -4.09 6.26 -6.28
N PRO A 69 -4.64 6.07 -5.05
CA PRO A 69 -4.92 7.16 -4.12
C PRO A 69 -3.67 8.02 -3.87
N THR A 70 -3.79 9.35 -3.95
CA THR A 70 -2.62 10.27 -3.90
C THR A 70 -1.98 10.40 -2.53
N SER A 71 -2.58 9.82 -1.50
CA SER A 71 -2.15 9.93 -0.10
C SER A 71 -1.88 8.55 0.47
N PHE A 72 -0.71 8.40 1.11
CA PHE A 72 -0.40 7.24 1.95
C PHE A 72 -1.15 7.32 3.29
N GLU A 73 -1.37 8.53 3.82
CA GLU A 73 -2.09 8.77 5.09
C GLU A 73 -3.49 8.17 5.04
N ASP A 74 -4.31 8.58 4.05
CA ASP A 74 -5.70 8.18 3.90
C ASP A 74 -5.83 6.65 3.74
N LEU A 75 -4.87 6.04 3.01
CA LEU A 75 -4.82 4.61 2.78
C LEU A 75 -4.38 3.84 4.05
N PHE A 76 -3.41 4.38 4.80
CA PHE A 76 -3.01 3.80 6.08
C PHE A 76 -4.15 3.87 7.10
N GLU A 77 -4.76 5.05 7.26
CA GLU A 77 -5.86 5.25 8.22
C GLU A 77 -7.06 4.34 7.93
N SER A 78 -7.41 4.12 6.65
CA SER A 78 -8.48 3.18 6.26
C SER A 78 -8.22 1.71 6.63
N ASN A 79 -6.95 1.33 6.85
CA ASN A 79 -6.56 -0.04 7.22
C ASN A 79 -6.41 -0.26 8.73
N LYS A 80 -6.42 0.81 9.55
CA LYS A 80 -6.15 0.71 11.00
C LYS A 80 -7.10 -0.20 11.76
N ALA A 81 -8.40 -0.17 11.42
CA ALA A 81 -9.39 -1.05 12.05
C ALA A 81 -9.12 -2.55 11.77
N VAL A 82 -8.52 -2.87 10.62
CA VAL A 82 -8.06 -4.22 10.30
C VAL A 82 -6.77 -4.53 11.07
N MET A 83 -5.81 -3.60 11.11
CA MET A 83 -4.57 -3.76 11.87
C MET A 83 -4.79 -3.92 13.38
N SER A 84 -5.81 -3.28 13.96
CA SER A 84 -6.12 -3.40 15.40
C SER A 84 -6.71 -4.75 15.79
N ASP A 85 -7.26 -5.52 14.84
CA ASP A 85 -7.85 -6.84 15.10
C ASP A 85 -7.13 -8.00 14.38
N SER A 86 -6.12 -7.74 13.54
CA SER A 86 -5.55 -8.75 12.65
C SER A 86 -4.76 -9.87 13.32
N CYS A 87 -4.34 -9.73 14.58
CA CYS A 87 -3.61 -10.81 15.26
C CYS A 87 -4.51 -11.88 15.89
N SER A 88 -5.80 -11.61 16.09
CA SER A 88 -6.71 -12.55 16.76
C SER A 88 -6.87 -13.88 16.00
N GLN A 89 -6.58 -13.89 14.69
CA GLN A 89 -6.61 -15.11 13.87
C GLN A 89 -5.49 -16.12 14.20
N TRP A 90 -4.45 -15.70 14.94
CA TRP A 90 -3.38 -16.56 15.47
C TRP A 90 -3.45 -16.80 16.99
N ASP A 91 -4.52 -16.37 17.67
CA ASP A 91 -4.69 -16.46 19.14
C ASP A 91 -3.57 -15.75 19.94
N VAL A 92 -3.01 -14.67 19.39
CA VAL A 92 -2.00 -13.80 20.03
C VAL A 92 -2.52 -12.37 20.23
N ALA A 93 -1.79 -11.56 20.99
CA ALA A 93 -2.18 -10.19 21.31
C ALA A 93 -2.35 -9.31 20.04
N ASN A 94 -3.47 -8.60 19.97
CA ASN A 94 -3.73 -7.59 18.94
C ASN A 94 -2.75 -6.42 19.02
N ASN A 95 -2.52 -5.76 17.88
CA ASN A 95 -1.66 -4.59 17.80
C ASN A 95 -2.22 -3.44 18.66
N SER A 96 -1.35 -2.79 19.42
CA SER A 96 -1.63 -1.53 20.11
C SER A 96 -1.52 -0.32 19.18
N ASP A 97 -2.10 0.82 19.57
CA ASP A 97 -2.03 2.08 18.81
C ASP A 97 -0.56 2.51 18.53
N ASP A 98 0.34 2.31 19.51
CA ASP A 98 1.76 2.60 19.37
C ASP A 98 2.44 1.69 18.34
N GLU A 99 2.09 0.39 18.29
CA GLU A 99 2.60 -0.55 17.30
C GLU A 99 2.08 -0.24 15.88
N ILE A 100 0.82 0.16 15.76
CA ILE A 100 0.23 0.60 14.49
C ILE A 100 0.93 1.88 13.99
N ALA A 101 1.22 2.84 14.88
CA ALA A 101 2.02 4.01 14.55
C ALA A 101 3.46 3.65 14.15
N ASP A 102 4.05 2.63 14.78
CA ASP A 102 5.38 2.13 14.42
C ASP A 102 5.42 1.35 13.09
N ILE A 103 4.34 0.64 12.70
CA ILE A 103 4.20 0.07 11.33
C ILE A 103 4.22 1.22 10.32
N LYS A 104 3.39 2.25 10.51
CA LYS A 104 3.33 3.42 9.62
C LYS A 104 4.71 4.05 9.42
N LYS A 105 5.36 4.36 10.53
CA LYS A 105 6.70 4.97 10.60
C LYS A 105 7.78 4.10 9.96
N ALA A 106 7.70 2.77 10.10
CA ALA A 106 8.59 1.84 9.41
C ALA A 106 8.38 1.86 7.89
N ILE A 107 7.11 1.83 7.43
CA ILE A 107 6.78 1.93 6.00
C ILE A 107 7.28 3.26 5.40
N GLU A 108 7.09 4.39 6.10
CA GLU A 108 7.58 5.70 5.66
C GLU A 108 9.12 5.75 5.54
N ALA A 109 9.84 5.30 6.57
CA ALA A 109 11.30 5.30 6.59
C ALA A 109 11.91 4.37 5.52
N VAL A 110 11.32 3.19 5.33
CA VAL A 110 11.80 2.24 4.32
C VAL A 110 11.38 2.68 2.90
N ALA A 111 10.23 3.32 2.71
CA ALA A 111 9.88 3.97 1.44
C ALA A 111 10.89 5.08 1.05
N GLU A 112 11.25 5.96 1.99
CA GLU A 112 12.21 7.05 1.74
C GLU A 112 13.61 6.51 1.36
N SER A 113 14.09 5.45 2.03
CA SER A 113 15.40 4.86 1.77
C SER A 113 15.46 3.92 0.56
N SER A 114 14.35 3.26 0.22
CA SER A 114 14.27 2.31 -0.89
C SER A 114 13.89 2.96 -2.23
N GLY A 115 13.07 4.00 -2.20
CA GLY A 115 12.39 4.54 -3.40
C GLY A 115 11.20 3.69 -3.88
N VAL A 116 10.73 2.74 -3.05
CA VAL A 116 9.48 1.99 -3.29
C VAL A 116 8.30 2.77 -2.71
N ASP A 117 7.17 2.76 -3.42
CA ASP A 117 5.98 3.52 -3.03
C ASP A 117 5.34 2.98 -1.73
N SER A 118 5.16 3.84 -0.72
CA SER A 118 4.63 3.43 0.59
C SER A 118 3.20 2.86 0.52
N ARG A 119 2.40 3.25 -0.48
CA ARG A 119 1.06 2.68 -0.74
C ARG A 119 1.16 1.23 -1.20
N PHE A 120 2.20 0.90 -1.97
CA PHE A 120 2.48 -0.46 -2.43
C PHE A 120 3.05 -1.33 -1.30
N ILE A 121 3.96 -0.80 -0.48
CA ILE A 121 4.48 -1.49 0.71
C ILE A 121 3.33 -1.85 1.66
N LEU A 122 2.44 -0.89 1.94
CA LEU A 122 1.25 -1.11 2.77
C LEU A 122 0.32 -2.18 2.19
N ALA A 123 0.07 -2.17 0.88
CA ALA A 123 -0.76 -3.19 0.24
C ALA A 123 -0.19 -4.61 0.43
N ILE A 124 1.14 -4.77 0.33
CA ILE A 124 1.84 -6.04 0.61
C ILE A 124 1.72 -6.42 2.09
N VAL A 125 2.03 -5.51 3.03
CA VAL A 125 1.85 -5.74 4.49
C VAL A 125 0.43 -6.21 4.83
N MET A 126 -0.58 -5.59 4.23
CA MET A 126 -1.97 -5.98 4.45
C MET A 126 -2.34 -7.31 3.78
N GLN A 127 -1.73 -7.68 2.65
CA GLN A 127 -1.96 -8.98 2.03
C GLN A 127 -1.29 -10.13 2.78
N GLU A 128 -0.06 -9.95 3.28
CA GLU A 128 0.74 -11.01 3.93
C GLU A 128 0.32 -11.27 5.38
N SER A 129 -0.12 -10.24 6.12
CA SER A 129 -0.37 -10.36 7.57
C SER A 129 -1.64 -9.65 8.06
N ASN A 130 -2.39 -8.97 7.19
CA ASN A 130 -3.36 -7.93 7.59
C ASN A 130 -2.74 -6.90 8.59
N GLY A 131 -1.42 -6.69 8.50
CA GLY A 131 -0.65 -5.81 9.39
C GLY A 131 -0.42 -6.33 10.81
N CYS A 132 -0.63 -7.61 11.13
CA CYS A 132 -0.32 -8.13 12.46
C CYS A 132 1.19 -8.22 12.70
N VAL A 133 1.73 -7.50 13.70
CA VAL A 133 3.18 -7.55 14.00
C VAL A 133 3.64 -8.90 14.57
N ARG A 134 2.69 -9.68 15.12
CA ARG A 134 2.88 -11.03 15.71
C ARG A 134 2.40 -12.15 14.79
N VAL A 135 2.28 -11.89 13.48
CA VAL A 135 1.96 -12.92 12.47
C VAL A 135 2.92 -14.09 12.61
N GLN A 136 2.38 -15.31 12.62
CA GLN A 136 3.18 -16.52 12.79
C GLN A 136 4.16 -16.68 11.63
N THR A 137 5.45 -16.85 11.93
CA THR A 137 6.45 -17.27 10.94
C THR A 137 6.02 -18.58 10.27
N THR A 138 5.95 -18.61 8.95
CA THR A 138 5.67 -19.84 8.20
C THR A 138 6.96 -20.53 7.78
N ASP A 139 7.07 -21.84 8.01
CA ASP A 139 8.17 -22.67 7.50
C ASP A 139 7.61 -23.90 6.77
N ASN A 140 7.95 -24.03 5.49
CA ASN A 140 7.72 -25.22 4.67
C ASN A 140 9.01 -25.67 3.94
N GLY A 141 10.18 -25.40 4.53
CA GLY A 141 11.52 -25.56 3.93
C GLY A 141 12.19 -24.24 3.51
N VAL A 142 11.50 -23.11 3.74
CA VAL A 142 11.96 -21.72 3.67
C VAL A 142 11.21 -20.99 4.77
N THR A 143 11.91 -20.16 5.56
CA THR A 143 11.33 -19.44 6.69
C THR A 143 10.83 -18.08 6.24
N ASN A 144 9.56 -17.76 6.48
CA ASN A 144 8.95 -16.49 6.08
C ASN A 144 8.34 -15.82 7.32
N PRO A 145 9.06 -14.90 8.00
CA PRO A 145 8.60 -14.25 9.22
C PRO A 145 7.99 -12.88 8.97
N GLY A 146 7.28 -12.38 9.99
CA GLY A 146 6.93 -10.98 10.13
C GLY A 146 5.88 -10.43 9.16
N LEU A 147 5.64 -9.12 9.26
CA LEU A 147 4.57 -8.34 8.61
C LEU A 147 4.44 -8.54 7.09
N MET A 148 5.54 -8.88 6.42
CA MET A 148 5.61 -9.07 4.97
C MET A 148 5.98 -10.52 4.57
N GLN A 149 5.96 -11.49 5.50
CA GLN A 149 6.27 -12.91 5.24
C GLN A 149 7.48 -13.11 4.32
N SER A 150 8.62 -12.52 4.70
CA SER A 150 9.74 -12.32 3.78
C SER A 150 10.70 -13.52 3.75
N HIS A 151 11.10 -13.97 2.56
CA HIS A 151 11.94 -15.16 2.36
C HIS A 151 13.27 -15.10 3.12
N ASP A 152 13.46 -15.98 4.11
CA ASP A 152 14.53 -15.98 5.10
C ASP A 152 14.73 -14.61 5.79
N GLY A 153 13.61 -13.97 6.15
CA GLY A 153 13.60 -12.73 6.94
C GLY A 153 14.22 -12.88 8.32
N THR A 154 14.56 -11.74 8.94
CA THR A 154 15.26 -11.65 10.22
C THR A 154 14.45 -10.95 11.32
N GLY A 155 13.51 -10.06 10.95
CA GLY A 155 12.59 -9.44 11.90
C GLY A 155 11.40 -10.34 12.24
N SER A 156 11.11 -10.54 13.53
CA SER A 156 9.88 -11.22 13.97
C SER A 156 9.52 -10.96 15.44
N CYS A 157 8.22 -10.78 15.70
CA CYS A 157 7.65 -10.81 17.03
C CYS A 157 6.84 -12.09 17.32
N ASN A 158 7.00 -13.14 16.51
CA ASN A 158 6.42 -14.47 16.74
C ASN A 158 7.26 -15.55 16.01
N THR A 159 8.42 -15.88 16.58
CA THR A 159 9.31 -16.94 16.05
C THR A 159 8.97 -18.25 16.75
N ASP A 160 8.54 -19.27 16.01
CA ASP A 160 8.20 -20.60 16.53
C ASP A 160 7.16 -20.64 17.68
N GLY A 161 6.41 -19.56 17.90
CA GLY A 161 5.48 -19.38 19.03
C GLY A 161 6.04 -18.60 20.22
N ASP A 162 7.33 -18.23 20.22
CA ASP A 162 7.89 -17.26 21.16
C ASP A 162 7.48 -15.84 20.74
N VAL A 163 6.33 -15.39 21.28
CA VAL A 163 5.70 -14.10 20.98
C VAL A 163 6.35 -12.96 21.78
N GLN A 164 6.69 -11.86 21.09
CA GLN A 164 7.08 -10.60 21.71
C GLN A 164 5.84 -9.70 21.92
N ASP A 165 5.63 -9.20 23.14
CA ASP A 165 4.52 -8.32 23.50
C ASP A 165 4.95 -7.30 24.59
N PRO A 166 4.97 -5.98 24.28
CA PRO A 166 4.78 -5.37 22.96
C PRO A 166 5.93 -5.74 21.99
N CYS A 167 5.62 -5.74 20.70
CA CYS A 167 6.60 -5.87 19.63
C CYS A 167 7.38 -4.56 19.47
N PRO A 168 8.72 -4.56 19.60
CA PRO A 168 9.48 -3.32 19.56
C PRO A 168 9.66 -2.79 18.12
N TYR A 169 9.71 -1.46 17.96
CA TYR A 169 9.98 -0.79 16.68
C TYR A 169 11.12 -1.39 15.85
N SER A 170 12.18 -1.90 16.50
CA SER A 170 13.31 -2.53 15.81
C SER A 170 12.92 -3.77 15.01
N GLU A 171 12.01 -4.59 15.54
CA GLU A 171 11.49 -5.77 14.85
C GLU A 171 10.52 -5.34 13.75
N ILE A 172 9.56 -4.47 14.07
CA ILE A 172 8.58 -3.92 13.10
C ILE A 172 9.30 -3.32 11.89
N HIS A 173 10.33 -2.50 12.13
CA HIS A 173 11.16 -1.92 11.08
C HIS A 173 11.96 -2.97 10.30
N GLN A 174 12.52 -3.99 10.97
CA GLN A 174 13.26 -5.04 10.29
C GLN A 174 12.36 -5.88 9.37
N MET A 175 11.12 -6.18 9.78
CA MET A 175 10.14 -6.88 8.93
C MET A 175 9.84 -6.12 7.63
N ILE A 176 9.77 -4.78 7.68
CA ILE A 176 9.59 -3.95 6.48
C ILE A 176 10.89 -3.86 5.64
N VAL A 177 12.06 -3.79 6.29
CA VAL A 177 13.35 -3.83 5.57
C VAL A 177 13.53 -5.14 4.81
N ASP A 178 13.29 -6.29 5.46
CA ASP A 178 13.45 -7.62 4.87
C ASP A 178 12.55 -7.80 3.63
N GLY A 179 11.31 -7.29 3.67
CA GLY A 179 10.39 -7.38 2.54
C GLY A 179 10.67 -6.39 1.41
N VAL A 180 11.13 -5.17 1.72
CA VAL A 180 11.31 -4.11 0.71
C VAL A 180 12.71 -4.09 0.10
N GLU A 181 13.77 -4.17 0.91
CA GLU A 181 15.16 -4.22 0.43
C GLU A 181 15.60 -5.65 0.06
N GLY A 182 15.06 -6.66 0.74
CA GLY A 182 15.38 -8.08 0.53
C GLY A 182 16.31 -8.66 1.59
N THR A 183 16.55 -9.97 1.49
CA THR A 183 17.36 -10.74 2.44
C THR A 183 18.64 -11.28 1.76
N SER A 184 19.38 -12.17 2.43
CA SER A 184 20.48 -12.90 1.77
C SER A 184 20.01 -14.01 0.82
N SER A 185 18.73 -14.39 0.87
CA SER A 185 18.17 -15.53 0.15
C SER A 185 17.12 -15.12 -0.89
N GLY A 186 16.37 -14.04 -0.66
CA GLY A 186 15.29 -13.57 -1.53
C GLY A 186 15.36 -12.08 -1.89
N ASP A 187 14.97 -11.75 -3.12
CA ASP A 187 14.83 -10.37 -3.62
C ASP A 187 13.64 -9.66 -2.96
N GLY A 188 13.87 -8.49 -2.36
CA GLY A 188 12.80 -7.62 -1.85
C GLY A 188 12.12 -6.82 -2.96
N LEU A 189 10.99 -6.17 -2.64
CA LEU A 189 10.18 -5.40 -3.60
C LEU A 189 11.01 -4.43 -4.47
N LYS A 190 12.03 -3.77 -3.90
CA LYS A 190 12.94 -2.86 -4.60
C LYS A 190 13.72 -3.52 -5.73
N ALA A 191 14.22 -4.73 -5.49
CA ALA A 191 14.92 -5.52 -6.49
C ALA A 191 13.95 -6.02 -7.57
N LEU A 192 12.81 -6.58 -7.17
CA LEU A 192 11.77 -7.08 -8.08
C LEU A 192 11.19 -5.98 -8.99
N ILE A 193 10.86 -4.80 -8.45
CA ILE A 193 10.41 -3.64 -9.23
C ILE A 193 11.49 -3.23 -10.24
N THR A 194 12.77 -3.28 -9.86
CA THR A 194 13.89 -2.93 -10.74
C THR A 194 14.05 -3.95 -11.88
N GLN A 195 13.90 -5.24 -11.60
CA GLN A 195 13.92 -6.32 -12.61
C GLN A 195 12.76 -6.17 -13.60
N GLU A 196 11.57 -5.81 -13.11
CA GLU A 196 10.32 -5.69 -13.88
C GLU A 196 10.10 -4.32 -14.56
N GLY A 197 11.14 -3.50 -14.69
CA GLY A 197 11.15 -2.27 -15.50
C GLY A 197 11.26 -0.94 -14.74
N GLY A 198 11.32 -0.99 -13.41
CA GLY A 198 11.53 0.17 -12.53
C GLY A 198 10.25 0.87 -12.07
N SER A 199 10.35 1.64 -10.98
CA SER A 199 9.22 2.22 -10.24
C SER A 199 8.42 3.32 -10.96
N THR A 200 8.66 3.57 -12.25
CA THR A 200 7.94 4.59 -13.03
C THR A 200 6.59 4.14 -13.57
N THR A 201 6.23 2.86 -13.44
CA THR A 201 4.94 2.33 -13.91
C THR A 201 4.29 1.41 -12.88
N ALA A 202 2.96 1.39 -12.84
CA ALA A 202 2.21 0.44 -12.01
C ALA A 202 2.41 -1.02 -12.48
N LEU A 203 2.60 -1.25 -13.79
CA LEU A 203 2.87 -2.56 -14.38
C LEU A 203 4.08 -3.25 -13.73
N SER A 204 5.18 -2.51 -13.51
CA SER A 204 6.38 -3.03 -12.84
C SER A 204 6.12 -3.39 -11.37
N HIS A 205 5.20 -2.69 -10.69
CA HIS A 205 4.77 -3.04 -9.33
C HIS A 205 3.84 -4.27 -9.31
N TYR A 206 2.88 -4.38 -10.23
CA TYR A 206 2.01 -5.56 -10.34
C TYR A 206 2.81 -6.84 -10.66
N LYS A 207 3.82 -6.73 -11.54
CA LYS A 207 4.76 -7.82 -11.83
C LYS A 207 5.66 -8.12 -10.65
N ALA A 208 6.17 -7.11 -9.93
CA ALA A 208 6.93 -7.33 -8.70
C ALA A 208 6.10 -8.02 -7.60
N ALA A 209 4.82 -7.67 -7.45
CA ALA A 209 3.89 -8.36 -6.54
C ALA A 209 3.72 -9.84 -6.93
N ARG A 210 3.58 -10.15 -8.23
CA ARG A 210 3.58 -11.54 -8.72
C ARG A 210 4.89 -12.26 -8.38
N CYS A 211 6.04 -11.64 -8.66
CA CYS A 211 7.35 -12.23 -8.32
C CYS A 211 7.58 -12.37 -6.80
N TYR A 212 6.99 -11.52 -5.96
CA TYR A 212 7.06 -11.65 -4.51
C TYR A 212 6.28 -12.90 -4.03
N ASN A 213 5.09 -13.12 -4.58
CA ASN A 213 4.22 -14.24 -4.20
C ASN A 213 4.60 -15.61 -4.85
N SER A 214 5.11 -15.62 -6.08
CA SER A 214 5.42 -16.87 -6.83
C SER A 214 6.83 -16.96 -7.42
N GLY A 215 7.76 -16.09 -7.01
CA GLY A 215 9.14 -16.04 -7.51
C GLY A 215 9.31 -15.64 -8.98
N SER A 216 8.23 -15.59 -9.76
CA SER A 216 8.26 -15.30 -11.20
C SER A 216 6.86 -14.95 -11.75
N VAL A 217 6.83 -14.20 -12.86
CA VAL A 217 5.63 -14.03 -13.71
C VAL A 217 5.54 -15.18 -14.72
N ALA A 218 4.32 -15.64 -15.03
CA ALA A 218 4.07 -16.67 -16.03
C ALA A 218 4.62 -16.33 -17.43
N SER A 219 4.96 -17.34 -18.24
CA SER A 219 5.71 -17.15 -19.49
C SER A 219 4.97 -16.38 -20.60
N ASP A 220 3.65 -16.25 -20.50
CA ASP A 220 2.83 -15.41 -21.39
C ASP A 220 2.63 -13.97 -20.85
N GLY A 221 3.03 -13.72 -19.59
CA GLY A 221 2.88 -12.46 -18.87
C GLY A 221 1.62 -12.35 -18.00
N ASN A 222 0.79 -13.39 -17.88
CA ASN A 222 -0.45 -13.31 -17.09
C ASN A 222 -0.15 -13.26 -15.58
N LEU A 223 -0.75 -12.30 -14.88
CA LEU A 223 -0.56 -12.08 -13.44
C LEU A 223 -1.53 -12.89 -12.57
N GLY A 224 -2.53 -13.54 -13.18
CA GLY A 224 -3.42 -14.53 -12.55
C GLY A 224 -2.90 -15.98 -12.63
N GLN A 225 -1.63 -16.19 -12.98
CA GLN A 225 -1.02 -17.52 -13.15
C GLN A 225 0.31 -17.65 -12.37
N GLY A 226 0.66 -18.89 -12.01
CA GLY A 226 1.89 -19.25 -11.31
C GLY A 226 1.62 -20.22 -10.17
N ASP A 227 2.62 -20.95 -9.67
CA ASP A 227 2.47 -21.98 -8.63
C ASP A 227 2.30 -21.38 -7.20
N ALA A 228 1.35 -20.45 -7.03
CA ALA A 228 1.03 -19.76 -5.77
C ALA A 228 -0.41 -19.18 -5.80
N THR A 229 -0.74 -18.26 -4.90
CA THR A 229 -2.02 -17.53 -4.84
C THR A 229 -2.29 -16.78 -6.16
N HIS A 230 -3.22 -17.25 -6.98
CA HIS A 230 -3.51 -16.68 -8.29
C HIS A 230 -4.17 -15.29 -8.17
N CYS A 231 -5.04 -15.09 -7.18
CA CYS A 231 -5.72 -13.81 -6.94
C CYS A 231 -4.84 -12.70 -6.36
N TYR A 232 -3.65 -13.03 -5.85
CA TYR A 232 -2.76 -12.11 -5.11
C TYR A 232 -2.60 -10.71 -5.73
N VAL A 233 -2.33 -10.62 -7.03
CA VAL A 233 -2.08 -9.32 -7.69
C VAL A 233 -3.38 -8.52 -7.91
N SER A 234 -4.51 -9.21 -8.04
CA SER A 234 -5.85 -8.61 -8.05
C SER A 234 -6.15 -8.00 -6.68
N ASP A 235 -5.94 -8.77 -5.61
CA ASP A 235 -6.13 -8.32 -4.23
C ASP A 235 -5.23 -7.12 -3.90
N ILE A 236 -3.92 -7.20 -4.20
CA ILE A 236 -2.97 -6.09 -4.06
C ILE A 236 -3.45 -4.83 -4.79
N THR A 237 -3.93 -4.96 -6.03
CA THR A 237 -4.42 -3.82 -6.81
C THR A 237 -5.67 -3.20 -6.19
N ASN A 238 -6.56 -4.02 -5.62
CA ASN A 238 -7.72 -3.53 -4.87
C ASN A 238 -7.32 -2.85 -3.56
N ARG A 239 -6.37 -3.43 -2.80
CA ARG A 239 -5.82 -2.82 -1.58
C ARG A 239 -5.23 -1.45 -1.86
N ILE A 240 -4.40 -1.32 -2.90
CA ILE A 240 -3.86 -0.04 -3.37
C ILE A 240 -4.99 0.96 -3.70
N LEU A 241 -6.09 0.51 -4.33
CA LEU A 241 -7.24 1.36 -4.66
C LEU A 241 -8.12 1.76 -3.46
N GLY A 242 -7.83 1.24 -2.25
CA GLY A 242 -8.55 1.55 -1.01
C GLY A 242 -9.47 0.45 -0.48
N TRP A 243 -9.32 -0.81 -0.91
CA TRP A 243 -9.99 -1.95 -0.28
C TRP A 243 -9.23 -2.39 0.98
N SER A 244 -9.73 -2.05 2.18
CA SER A 244 -9.10 -2.46 3.45
C SER A 244 -9.65 -3.79 3.99
N SER A 245 -10.96 -3.99 3.95
CA SER A 245 -11.67 -5.04 4.70
C SER A 245 -12.69 -5.82 3.86
N GLY A 246 -13.10 -7.00 4.35
CA GLY A 246 -14.07 -7.89 3.69
C GLY A 246 -13.43 -9.04 2.91
N THR A 247 -14.17 -9.62 1.98
CA THR A 247 -13.72 -10.73 1.11
C THR A 247 -13.28 -10.22 -0.26
N SER A 248 -12.30 -10.88 -0.88
CA SER A 248 -12.02 -10.69 -2.31
C SER A 248 -13.18 -11.21 -3.15
N ASP A 249 -13.51 -10.52 -4.25
CA ASP A 249 -14.42 -11.03 -5.30
C ASP A 249 -13.67 -11.89 -6.34
N CYS A 250 -12.35 -12.08 -6.19
CA CYS A 250 -11.53 -12.88 -7.10
C CYS A 250 -11.69 -14.39 -6.84
N ASP A 251 -11.72 -15.16 -7.92
CA ASP A 251 -11.86 -16.62 -7.91
C ASP A 251 -10.54 -17.26 -8.40
N GLU A 252 -9.85 -17.95 -7.47
CA GLU A 252 -8.55 -18.60 -7.68
C GLU A 252 -8.56 -19.63 -8.82
N ASP A 253 -9.69 -20.30 -9.08
CA ASP A 253 -9.79 -21.33 -10.12
C ASP A 253 -9.94 -20.71 -11.54
N THR A 254 -10.27 -19.42 -11.66
CA THR A 254 -10.63 -18.79 -12.95
C THR A 254 -9.85 -17.54 -13.32
N ILE A 255 -9.22 -16.85 -12.36
CA ILE A 255 -8.43 -15.62 -12.60
C ILE A 255 -7.30 -15.81 -13.64
N GLY A 256 -6.72 -17.02 -13.73
CA GLY A 256 -5.66 -17.37 -14.68
C GLY A 256 -6.10 -17.50 -16.15
N ASP A 257 -7.40 -17.65 -16.41
CA ASP A 257 -7.99 -17.63 -17.76
C ASP A 257 -8.34 -16.20 -18.22
N LEU A 258 -8.41 -15.23 -17.30
CA LEU A 258 -8.75 -13.85 -17.63
C LEU A 258 -7.59 -13.14 -18.33
N THR A 259 -7.92 -12.36 -19.37
CA THR A 259 -6.97 -11.59 -20.19
C THR A 259 -7.22 -10.07 -20.12
N SER A 260 -8.25 -9.65 -19.40
CA SER A 260 -8.61 -8.25 -19.15
C SER A 260 -9.48 -8.13 -17.89
N SER A 261 -9.70 -6.89 -17.45
CA SER A 261 -10.46 -6.53 -16.25
C SER A 261 -11.52 -5.49 -16.61
N ASP A 262 -12.75 -5.61 -16.09
CA ASP A 262 -13.85 -4.65 -16.35
C ASP A 262 -13.77 -3.38 -15.46
N TRP A 263 -12.56 -3.00 -15.05
CA TRP A 263 -12.35 -1.80 -14.25
C TRP A 263 -12.49 -0.53 -15.10
N THR A 264 -13.35 0.39 -14.64
CA THR A 264 -13.46 1.73 -15.21
C THR A 264 -13.08 2.77 -14.17
N ALA A 265 -12.04 3.57 -14.46
CA ALA A 265 -11.72 4.77 -13.70
C ALA A 265 -12.96 5.69 -13.59
N SER A 266 -13.20 6.25 -12.40
CA SER A 266 -14.46 6.95 -12.06
C SER A 266 -14.66 8.26 -12.83
N SER A 267 -15.14 8.13 -14.06
CA SER A 267 -15.53 9.17 -15.00
C SER A 267 -14.47 10.23 -15.35
N SER A 268 -14.00 10.16 -16.60
CA SER A 268 -13.97 11.38 -17.40
C SER A 268 -15.28 11.46 -18.19
N SER A 269 -16.01 12.57 -18.07
CA SER A 269 -17.34 12.72 -18.67
C SER A 269 -17.27 12.93 -20.18
N GLY A 270 -17.15 11.85 -20.94
CA GLY A 270 -17.28 11.85 -22.40
C GLY A 270 -18.74 11.65 -22.83
N SER A 271 -19.31 12.60 -23.57
CA SER A 271 -20.70 12.51 -24.03
C SER A 271 -20.90 11.31 -24.97
N GLY A 272 -21.86 10.44 -24.64
CA GLY A 272 -22.13 9.25 -25.44
C GLY A 272 -22.66 9.56 -26.85
N SER A 273 -22.43 8.64 -27.78
CA SER A 273 -23.18 8.55 -29.03
C SER A 273 -23.55 7.09 -29.25
N SER A 274 -24.83 6.78 -29.03
CA SER A 274 -25.36 5.42 -29.08
C SER A 274 -25.30 4.83 -30.48
N SER A 275 -24.91 3.56 -30.58
CA SER A 275 -25.18 2.71 -31.76
C SER A 275 -25.65 1.34 -31.27
N SER A 276 -26.95 1.22 -31.03
CA SER A 276 -27.57 -0.04 -30.60
C SER A 276 -27.70 -1.02 -31.77
N ALA A 277 -27.22 -2.25 -31.58
CA ALA A 277 -27.60 -3.39 -32.41
C ALA A 277 -27.89 -4.58 -31.48
N VAL A 278 -29.09 -5.14 -31.59
CA VAL A 278 -29.60 -6.29 -30.81
C VAL A 278 -29.70 -7.54 -31.73
N PRO A 279 -29.83 -8.76 -31.19
CA PRO A 279 -29.29 -9.97 -31.84
C PRO A 279 -30.30 -10.75 -32.69
N SER A 280 -29.84 -11.80 -33.39
CA SER A 280 -30.73 -12.86 -33.90
C SER A 280 -30.05 -14.22 -34.16
N ALA A 281 -30.59 -15.23 -33.48
CA ALA A 281 -30.99 -16.55 -33.97
C ALA A 281 -30.04 -17.40 -34.87
N THR A 282 -29.49 -18.43 -34.22
CA THR A 282 -29.48 -19.86 -34.63
C THR A 282 -30.18 -20.26 -35.94
N THR A 283 -29.46 -21.00 -36.80
CA THR A 283 -30.06 -21.98 -37.73
C THR A 283 -29.26 -23.29 -37.78
N THR A 284 -29.90 -24.41 -37.45
CA THR A 284 -29.32 -25.78 -37.53
C THR A 284 -29.56 -26.40 -38.91
N SER A 285 -28.59 -27.14 -39.48
CA SER A 285 -28.84 -28.11 -40.57
C SER A 285 -27.72 -29.14 -40.74
N THR A 286 -28.08 -30.35 -41.13
CA THR A 286 -27.37 -31.61 -40.83
C THR A 286 -26.60 -32.23 -42.01
N SER A 287 -25.33 -32.59 -41.76
CA SER A 287 -24.51 -33.74 -42.23
C SER A 287 -24.75 -34.43 -43.60
N SER A 288 -23.66 -34.61 -44.37
CA SER A 288 -23.32 -35.81 -45.19
C SER A 288 -21.92 -35.72 -45.85
N VAL A 289 -21.18 -36.78 -46.25
CA VAL A 289 -20.83 -38.08 -45.60
C VAL A 289 -19.78 -38.87 -46.45
N VAL A 290 -18.63 -39.28 -45.85
CA VAL A 290 -17.77 -40.47 -46.21
C VAL A 290 -17.04 -40.48 -47.60
N PRO A 291 -15.90 -41.20 -47.85
CA PRO A 291 -15.12 -42.14 -47.01
C PRO A 291 -13.63 -41.83 -46.73
N GLU A 292 -13.12 -42.64 -45.80
CA GLU A 292 -11.75 -42.93 -45.35
C GLU A 292 -10.93 -43.82 -46.34
N PRO A 293 -9.59 -43.90 -46.17
CA PRO A 293 -8.96 -45.23 -46.14
C PRO A 293 -7.98 -45.46 -44.96
N THR A 294 -8.18 -46.58 -44.25
CA THR A 294 -7.23 -47.25 -43.33
C THR A 294 -5.94 -47.69 -44.04
N VAL A 295 -4.81 -48.07 -43.41
CA VAL A 295 -4.49 -48.45 -42.00
C VAL A 295 -3.14 -47.74 -41.59
N VAL A 296 -2.23 -48.14 -40.68
CA VAL A 296 -1.82 -49.42 -40.02
C VAL A 296 -1.30 -49.15 -38.59
N THR A 297 -1.55 -50.07 -37.66
CA THR A 297 -1.09 -50.05 -36.25
C THR A 297 0.39 -50.39 -36.07
N SER A 298 1.07 -49.78 -35.09
CA SER A 298 2.17 -50.41 -34.35
C SER A 298 2.23 -49.91 -32.89
N ALA A 299 2.80 -50.71 -31.99
CA ALA A 299 2.62 -50.59 -30.54
C ALA A 299 3.59 -49.64 -29.82
N ALA A 300 3.23 -49.26 -28.59
CA ALA A 300 4.12 -48.65 -27.59
C ALA A 300 5.19 -49.66 -27.10
N PRO A 301 6.22 -49.17 -26.37
CA PRO A 301 6.19 -49.47 -24.93
C PRO A 301 6.69 -48.35 -24.00
N GLU A 302 6.09 -48.27 -22.82
CA GLU A 302 6.69 -47.78 -21.57
C GLU A 302 7.32 -48.95 -20.79
N PRO A 303 8.03 -48.71 -19.66
CA PRO A 303 9.04 -47.67 -19.41
C PRO A 303 10.37 -48.31 -18.95
N THR A 304 11.46 -47.53 -18.87
CA THR A 304 12.75 -48.02 -18.36
C THR A 304 13.37 -47.11 -17.30
N THR A 305 13.23 -47.50 -16.03
CA THR A 305 13.93 -46.86 -14.91
C THR A 305 15.44 -47.06 -15.00
N THR A 306 16.23 -45.98 -14.93
CA THR A 306 17.69 -46.05 -14.83
C THR A 306 18.18 -45.31 -13.57
N THR A 307 18.41 -46.07 -12.50
CA THR A 307 19.02 -45.56 -11.27
C THR A 307 20.52 -45.39 -11.46
N THR A 308 21.04 -44.15 -11.35
CA THR A 308 22.48 -43.87 -11.38
C THR A 308 22.91 -43.17 -10.09
N SER A 309 23.41 -43.96 -9.14
CA SER A 309 24.00 -43.46 -7.89
C SER A 309 25.47 -43.06 -8.11
N ILE A 310 25.84 -41.83 -7.73
CA ILE A 310 27.23 -41.36 -7.68
C ILE A 310 27.56 -41.03 -6.21
N PRO A 311 28.73 -41.45 -5.67
CA PRO A 311 28.92 -41.55 -4.22
C PRO A 311 29.38 -40.25 -3.53
N VAL A 312 28.99 -40.14 -2.25
CA VAL A 312 29.43 -39.12 -1.30
C VAL A 312 30.89 -39.34 -0.87
N PRO A 313 31.78 -38.34 -0.96
CA PRO A 313 33.05 -38.31 -0.24
C PRO A 313 32.83 -37.90 1.23
N ALA A 314 33.53 -38.57 2.16
CA ALA A 314 33.27 -38.42 3.60
C ALA A 314 33.93 -37.19 4.26
N VAL A 315 33.30 -36.72 5.34
CA VAL A 315 33.79 -35.73 6.30
C VAL A 315 35.06 -36.22 7.04
N PRO A 316 36.05 -35.34 7.29
CA PRO A 316 36.96 -35.46 8.42
C PRO A 316 36.57 -34.49 9.56
N THR A 317 36.19 -35.05 10.71
CA THR A 317 35.82 -34.28 11.91
C THR A 317 37.04 -33.63 12.57
N SER A 318 36.91 -32.40 13.04
CA SER A 318 37.79 -31.84 14.08
C SER A 318 37.00 -30.84 14.95
N THR A 319 36.64 -31.23 16.17
CA THR A 319 37.36 -30.96 17.44
C THR A 319 37.07 -29.56 17.99
N ALA A 320 36.60 -29.50 19.24
CA ALA A 320 36.09 -28.28 19.87
C ALA A 320 37.10 -27.55 20.77
N GLU A 321 36.75 -26.31 21.11
CA GLU A 321 37.19 -25.51 22.27
C GLU A 321 38.66 -25.03 22.36
N PRO A 322 38.95 -24.00 23.21
CA PRO A 322 38.03 -23.14 23.97
C PRO A 322 38.21 -21.62 23.70
N SER A 323 37.21 -20.82 24.11
CA SER A 323 37.30 -19.36 24.17
C SER A 323 37.99 -18.88 25.46
N PRO A 324 38.95 -17.92 25.41
CA PRO A 324 39.62 -17.41 26.59
C PRO A 324 38.89 -16.20 27.22
N ALA A 325 38.14 -16.48 28.28
CA ALA A 325 37.88 -15.63 29.46
C ALA A 325 37.50 -14.13 29.25
N GLN A 326 36.21 -13.84 29.45
CA GLN A 326 35.73 -12.54 29.93
C GLN A 326 36.36 -12.21 31.31
N PRO A 327 36.89 -10.99 31.53
CA PRO A 327 37.35 -10.57 32.86
C PRO A 327 36.15 -10.27 33.77
N THR A 328 36.00 -11.06 34.84
CA THR A 328 35.05 -10.78 35.92
C THR A 328 35.51 -9.57 36.74
N THR A 329 34.57 -8.70 37.14
CA THR A 329 34.86 -7.60 38.08
C THR A 329 33.86 -7.56 39.23
N THR A 330 34.37 -7.98 40.39
CA THR A 330 33.85 -7.91 41.76
C THR A 330 32.72 -6.92 42.04
N ALA A 331 31.62 -7.42 42.63
CA ALA A 331 30.60 -6.60 43.29
C ALA A 331 30.79 -6.58 44.82
N GLN A 332 30.82 -5.39 45.43
CA GLN A 332 30.49 -5.07 46.85
C GLN A 332 30.90 -3.61 47.17
N PRO A 333 30.35 -2.97 48.24
CA PRO A 333 29.12 -3.25 48.98
C PRO A 333 28.16 -2.02 49.05
N VAL A 334 27.00 -2.19 49.71
CA VAL A 334 25.95 -1.16 49.87
C VAL A 334 26.21 -0.22 51.05
N ALA A 335 25.81 1.06 50.93
CA ALA A 335 25.62 2.02 52.02
C ALA A 335 24.31 2.83 51.81
N PRO A 336 23.66 3.38 52.87
CA PRO A 336 22.21 3.55 52.87
C PRO A 336 21.64 4.95 52.52
N THR A 337 20.33 4.91 52.22
CA THR A 337 19.32 5.96 52.03
C THR A 337 19.32 7.10 53.08
N PRO A 338 18.84 8.29 52.69
CA PRO A 338 17.84 8.96 53.54
C PRO A 338 16.56 9.41 52.78
N ALA A 339 15.43 9.16 53.46
CA ALA A 339 14.11 9.80 53.40
C ALA A 339 13.55 10.41 52.09
N ALA A 340 12.42 9.83 51.68
CA ALA A 340 11.38 10.37 50.83
C ALA A 340 11.00 11.85 51.06
N THR A 341 10.49 12.50 50.02
CA THR A 341 9.58 13.66 50.12
C THR A 341 8.27 13.31 49.42
N THR A 342 7.15 13.33 50.14
CA THR A 342 5.84 12.94 49.62
C THR A 342 5.11 14.16 49.05
N THR A 343 4.86 14.19 47.75
CA THR A 343 3.99 15.21 47.11
C THR A 343 2.60 14.63 46.87
N THR A 344 1.62 15.11 47.66
CA THR A 344 0.21 14.75 47.53
C THR A 344 -0.35 15.19 46.17
N PRO A 345 -1.20 14.39 45.49
CA PRO A 345 -1.88 14.84 44.29
C PRO A 345 -2.80 16.02 44.61
N SER A 346 -2.56 17.17 43.97
CA SER A 346 -3.52 18.27 43.98
C SER A 346 -4.60 17.97 42.96
N ALA A 347 -5.86 17.87 43.39
CA ALA A 347 -6.98 17.77 42.48
C ALA A 347 -7.10 19.07 41.67
N THR A 348 -6.84 19.02 40.37
CA THR A 348 -7.06 20.14 39.46
C THR A 348 -8.50 20.07 38.94
N GLU A 349 -9.33 20.97 39.45
CA GLU A 349 -10.70 21.21 38.99
C GLU A 349 -10.72 21.59 37.49
N PRO A 350 -11.77 21.27 36.70
CA PRO A 350 -11.75 21.46 35.25
C PRO A 350 -11.50 22.91 34.84
N SER A 351 -10.36 23.16 34.19
CA SER A 351 -9.98 24.49 33.70
C SER A 351 -10.79 24.87 32.46
N ALA A 352 -12.03 25.34 32.69
CA ALA A 352 -12.97 25.78 31.66
C ALA A 352 -12.56 27.13 31.03
N SER A 353 -11.40 27.17 30.34
CA SER A 353 -10.78 28.39 29.81
C SER A 353 -10.34 28.31 28.34
N ALA A 354 -11.06 27.54 27.51
CA ALA A 354 -10.93 27.56 26.04
C ALA A 354 -12.26 27.88 25.30
N SER A 355 -13.41 27.57 25.90
CA SER A 355 -14.73 27.56 25.23
C SER A 355 -15.27 28.95 24.81
N ALA A 356 -14.73 30.04 25.37
CA ALA A 356 -15.26 31.40 25.18
C ALA A 356 -15.03 32.00 23.77
N SER A 357 -14.13 31.44 22.95
CA SER A 357 -13.80 31.98 21.62
C SER A 357 -14.48 31.22 20.47
N ALA A 358 -14.56 29.89 20.55
CA ALA A 358 -15.11 29.04 19.47
C ALA A 358 -16.62 29.28 19.23
N SER A 359 -17.36 29.64 20.28
CA SER A 359 -18.79 29.97 20.21
C SER A 359 -19.06 31.33 19.55
N ALA A 360 -18.07 32.21 19.47
CA ALA A 360 -18.15 33.56 18.89
C ALA A 360 -17.83 33.62 17.39
N PHE A 361 -17.35 32.51 16.79
CA PHE A 361 -17.12 32.43 15.34
C PHE A 361 -18.44 32.58 14.54
N PRO A 362 -18.43 33.28 13.40
CA PRO A 362 -19.60 33.37 12.52
C PRO A 362 -20.02 32.00 11.98
N ILE A 363 -21.33 31.80 11.84
CA ILE A 363 -21.90 30.67 11.11
C ILE A 363 -21.42 30.73 9.66
N TYR A 364 -21.05 29.58 9.09
CA TYR A 364 -20.65 29.46 7.71
C TYR A 364 -21.78 29.96 6.77
N PRO A 365 -21.54 30.90 5.83
CA PRO A 365 -22.61 31.57 5.08
C PRO A 365 -23.52 30.67 4.23
N TYR A 366 -23.13 29.41 4.02
CA TYR A 366 -23.87 28.41 3.25
C TYR A 366 -24.33 27.21 4.10
N ALA A 367 -24.32 27.35 5.43
CA ALA A 367 -24.95 26.38 6.33
C ALA A 367 -26.49 26.39 6.18
N THR A 368 -27.12 25.21 6.33
CA THR A 368 -28.58 25.06 6.23
C THR A 368 -29.33 25.85 7.31
N SER A 369 -30.48 26.42 6.92
CA SER A 369 -31.36 27.14 7.84
C SER A 369 -32.10 26.24 8.86
N SER A 370 -32.07 24.92 8.70
CA SER A 370 -32.63 23.97 9.69
C SER A 370 -31.65 23.57 10.80
N CYS A 371 -30.41 24.04 10.73
CA CYS A 371 -29.31 23.56 11.57
C CYS A 371 -29.57 23.68 13.08
N THR A 372 -29.36 22.57 13.81
CA THR A 372 -29.52 22.47 15.26
C THR A 372 -28.20 22.39 16.03
N ALA A 373 -27.09 21.99 15.40
CA ALA A 373 -25.77 21.92 16.03
C ALA A 373 -24.63 22.34 15.07
N TYR A 374 -23.55 22.93 15.60
CA TYR A 374 -22.43 23.43 14.79
C TYR A 374 -21.07 23.11 15.42
N ALA A 375 -20.14 22.56 14.63
CA ALA A 375 -18.70 22.52 14.91
C ALA A 375 -18.06 23.90 14.68
N SER A 376 -16.87 24.15 15.23
CA SER A 376 -16.17 25.45 15.17
C SER A 376 -14.72 25.28 14.72
N ILE A 377 -14.38 25.74 13.51
CA ILE A 377 -13.14 25.38 12.82
C ILE A 377 -11.94 26.19 13.33
N VAL A 378 -10.90 25.50 13.82
CA VAL A 378 -9.62 26.06 14.28
C VAL A 378 -8.45 25.63 13.37
N GLU A 379 -7.21 25.84 13.83
CA GLU A 379 -6.00 25.46 13.08
C GLU A 379 -5.69 23.97 13.30
N GLY A 380 -5.79 23.16 12.24
CA GLY A 380 -5.58 21.71 12.28
C GLY A 380 -6.82 20.90 11.86
N ASP A 381 -8.00 21.51 11.80
CA ASP A 381 -9.25 20.82 11.49
C ASP A 381 -9.43 20.53 9.99
N TYR A 382 -10.06 19.39 9.69
CA TYR A 382 -10.46 18.91 8.36
C TYR A 382 -11.79 18.14 8.48
N CYS A 383 -12.49 17.86 7.36
CA CYS A 383 -13.85 17.29 7.44
C CYS A 383 -13.90 15.95 8.16
N ASP A 384 -12.99 15.03 7.86
CA ASP A 384 -13.01 13.67 8.40
C ASP A 384 -12.89 13.66 9.94
N LEU A 385 -12.16 14.64 10.51
CA LEU A 385 -12.11 14.89 11.96
C LEU A 385 -13.47 15.33 12.53
N ILE A 386 -14.20 16.20 11.82
CA ILE A 386 -15.55 16.66 12.20
C ILE A 386 -16.58 15.54 12.02
N GLU A 387 -16.45 14.75 10.96
CA GLU A 387 -17.30 13.60 10.68
C GLU A 387 -17.16 12.53 11.77
N SER A 388 -15.92 12.27 12.20
CA SER A 388 -15.61 11.41 13.34
C SER A 388 -16.09 11.98 14.69
N GLU A 389 -15.77 13.25 15.02
CA GLU A 389 -16.13 13.88 16.30
C GLU A 389 -17.66 13.95 16.52
N TYR A 390 -18.43 14.22 15.47
CA TYR A 390 -19.88 14.39 15.54
C TYR A 390 -20.68 13.15 15.11
N GLY A 391 -20.03 12.10 14.59
CA GLY A 391 -20.67 10.85 14.16
C GLY A 391 -21.57 11.03 12.93
N ILE A 392 -21.10 11.79 11.94
CA ILE A 392 -21.86 12.18 10.73
C ILE A 392 -21.08 11.84 9.46
N THR A 393 -21.78 11.56 8.37
CA THR A 393 -21.15 11.30 7.07
C THR A 393 -20.84 12.58 6.30
N ALA A 394 -19.85 12.54 5.40
CA ALA A 394 -19.57 13.59 4.41
C ALA A 394 -20.83 14.04 3.66
N SER A 395 -21.72 13.10 3.30
CA SER A 395 -22.97 13.44 2.62
C SER A 395 -23.93 14.27 3.48
N GLN A 396 -23.91 14.11 4.81
CA GLN A 396 -24.65 14.96 5.74
C GLN A 396 -23.93 16.30 5.92
N LEU A 397 -22.62 16.29 6.16
CA LEU A 397 -21.81 17.50 6.36
C LEU A 397 -21.89 18.45 5.14
N LEU A 398 -21.76 17.90 3.92
CA LEU A 398 -21.96 18.63 2.66
C LEU A 398 -23.43 19.07 2.48
N GLY A 399 -24.38 18.16 2.72
CA GLY A 399 -25.82 18.43 2.58
C GLY A 399 -26.32 19.54 3.50
N TRP A 400 -25.70 19.70 4.67
CA TRP A 400 -25.98 20.77 5.63
C TRP A 400 -25.14 22.03 5.43
N ASN A 401 -24.13 22.03 4.56
CA ASN A 401 -23.23 23.16 4.32
C ASN A 401 -22.94 23.33 2.82
N SER A 402 -23.94 23.75 2.03
CA SER A 402 -23.94 23.69 0.56
C SER A 402 -22.93 24.60 -0.17
N GLY A 403 -21.99 25.22 0.55
CA GLY A 403 -20.84 25.93 -0.02
C GLY A 403 -19.51 25.19 0.20
N LEU A 404 -19.50 24.19 1.09
CA LEU A 404 -18.38 23.26 1.27
C LEU A 404 -18.24 22.43 -0.02
N ASP A 405 -17.03 22.30 -0.53
CA ASP A 405 -16.78 21.51 -1.75
C ASP A 405 -16.67 20.00 -1.44
N GLU A 406 -16.96 19.15 -2.43
CA GLU A 406 -16.92 17.67 -2.31
C GLU A 406 -15.54 17.10 -1.93
N LYS A 407 -14.49 17.93 -1.84
CA LYS A 407 -13.14 17.54 -1.40
C LYS A 407 -12.78 18.11 -0.02
N CYS A 408 -13.68 18.81 0.65
CA CYS A 408 -13.43 19.64 1.85
C CYS A 408 -12.31 20.69 1.69
N THR A 409 -11.84 20.99 0.47
CA THR A 409 -10.65 21.83 0.26
C THR A 409 -10.88 23.32 0.59
N ASN A 410 -12.12 23.69 0.89
CA ASN A 410 -12.54 25.04 1.24
C ASN A 410 -13.14 25.16 2.66
N LEU A 411 -12.71 24.32 3.61
CA LEU A 411 -13.06 24.48 5.02
C LEU A 411 -12.48 25.80 5.60
N TRP A 412 -13.34 26.69 6.09
CA TRP A 412 -12.94 28.02 6.54
C TRP A 412 -12.64 28.05 8.05
N LYS A 413 -11.35 28.11 8.38
CA LYS A 413 -10.87 28.40 9.75
C LYS A 413 -11.48 29.70 10.28
N GLY A 414 -11.96 29.67 11.52
CA GLY A 414 -12.67 30.79 12.16
C GLY A 414 -14.17 30.88 11.84
N TYR A 415 -14.78 29.84 11.26
CA TYR A 415 -16.23 29.74 11.01
C TYR A 415 -16.86 28.53 11.73
N ARG A 416 -18.19 28.46 11.70
CA ARG A 416 -18.96 27.35 12.30
C ARG A 416 -19.80 26.62 11.25
N TYR A 417 -19.53 25.33 11.08
CA TYR A 417 -20.19 24.47 10.09
C TYR A 417 -21.26 23.61 10.77
N CYS A 418 -22.35 23.35 10.05
CA CYS A 418 -23.49 22.60 10.58
C CYS A 418 -23.19 21.10 10.68
N VAL A 419 -23.53 20.49 11.82
CA VAL A 419 -23.28 19.07 12.15
C VAL A 419 -24.51 18.32 12.69
N ALA A 420 -25.68 18.96 12.73
CA ALA A 420 -27.00 18.33 12.82
C ALA A 420 -28.07 19.33 12.36
N ALA A 421 -29.11 18.89 11.64
CA ALA A 421 -30.12 19.77 11.01
C ALA A 421 -31.43 19.09 10.61
#